data_AF-A0A0W0WZP3-F1
#
_entry.id   AF-A0A0W0WZP3-F1
#
_cell.length_a   1.000
_cell.length_b   1.000
_cell.length_c   1.000
_cell.angle_alpha   90.00
_cell.angle_beta   90.00
_cell.angle_gamma   90.00
#
_symmetry.space_group_name_H-M   'P 1'
#
loop_
_entity.id
_entity.type
_entity.pdbx_description
1 polymer ?
#
loop_
_entity_poly.entity_id
_entity_poly.type
_entity_poly.pdbx_seq_one_letter_code
_entity_poly.pdbx_strand_id
1 'polypeptide(L)'
;MNTECGFSMTEVLVSLLLMTTTSLALLKQQWISNQRFNQIHLQTQALMQLDSASEQMMAGEKILPTDKRFKFIQRACAHSIRLSITWDCLAVHQQHKHGCRLQREWITG
;
A
#
# COMPACT_ATOMS: atom_id res chain seq x y z
N MET A 1 -33.46 46.50 -22.43
CA MET A 1 -32.15 47.12 -22.13
C MET A 1 -31.20 45.98 -21.85
N ASN A 2 -30.34 45.64 -22.81
CA ASN A 2 -29.44 44.49 -22.71
C ASN A 2 -28.12 44.96 -22.11
N THR A 3 -27.95 44.78 -20.81
CA THR A 3 -26.66 44.97 -20.13
C THR A 3 -25.83 43.71 -20.32
N GLU A 4 -25.10 43.64 -21.44
CA GLU A 4 -24.01 42.67 -21.57
C GLU A 4 -22.87 43.12 -20.66
N CYS A 5 -22.87 42.63 -19.41
CA CYS A 5 -21.75 42.80 -18.50
C CYS A 5 -20.61 41.89 -18.97
N GLY A 6 -19.64 42.45 -19.70
CA GLY A 6 -18.41 41.77 -20.03
C GLY A 6 -17.65 41.37 -18.76
N PHE A 7 -16.99 40.22 -18.79
CA PHE A 7 -16.14 39.78 -17.68
C PHE A 7 -14.98 40.74 -17.47
N SER A 8 -14.75 41.15 -16.22
CA SER A 8 -13.56 41.92 -15.87
C SER A 8 -12.32 41.04 -16.02
N MET A 9 -11.23 41.59 -16.55
CA MET A 9 -9.96 40.86 -16.70
C MET A 9 -9.48 40.27 -15.35
N THR A 10 -9.72 40.99 -14.25
CA THR A 10 -9.38 40.53 -12.89
C THR A 10 -10.20 39.32 -12.45
N GLU A 11 -11.48 39.26 -12.83
CA GLU A 11 -12.37 38.14 -12.53
C GLU A 11 -11.90 36.88 -13.25
N VAL A 12 -11.58 37.00 -14.55
CA VAL A 12 -11.01 35.89 -15.34
C VAL A 12 -9.69 35.41 -14.74
N LEU A 13 -8.83 36.33 -14.30
CA LEU A 13 -7.54 36.00 -13.70
C LEU A 13 -7.70 35.25 -12.36
N VAL A 14 -8.63 35.70 -11.52
CA VAL A 14 -8.97 35.04 -10.25
C VAL A 14 -9.56 33.66 -10.52
N SER A 15 -10.49 33.52 -11.47
CA SER A 15 -11.06 32.23 -11.84
C SER A 15 -10.01 31.27 -12.38
N LEU A 16 -9.09 31.74 -13.22
CA LEU A 16 -8.00 30.91 -13.75
C LEU A 16 -7.05 30.46 -12.65
N LEU A 17 -6.71 31.36 -11.71
CA LEU A 17 -5.85 31.04 -10.58
C LEU A 17 -6.52 30.03 -9.63
N LEU A 18 -7.81 30.18 -9.37
CA LEU A 18 -8.58 29.22 -8.58
C LEU A 18 -8.67 27.85 -9.27
N MET A 19 -8.94 27.82 -10.58
CA MET A 19 -9.02 26.58 -11.34
C MET A 19 -7.68 25.83 -11.37
N THR A 20 -6.58 26.57 -11.57
CA THR A 20 -5.23 25.97 -11.62
C THR A 20 -4.78 25.46 -10.25
N THR A 21 -4.99 26.25 -9.19
CA THR A 21 -4.63 25.84 -7.82
C THR A 21 -5.44 24.64 -7.35
N THR A 22 -6.75 24.62 -7.60
CA THR A 22 -7.60 23.46 -7.26
C THR A 22 -7.21 22.22 -8.06
N SER A 23 -6.96 22.36 -9.37
CA SER A 23 -6.48 21.24 -10.20
C SER A 23 -5.16 20.67 -9.71
N LEU A 24 -4.20 21.53 -9.35
CA LEU A 24 -2.91 21.10 -8.82
C LEU A 24 -3.04 20.43 -7.43
N ALA A 25 -3.89 20.98 -6.56
CA ALA A 25 -4.16 20.40 -5.25
C ALA A 25 -4.79 19.00 -5.38
N LEU A 26 -5.76 18.84 -6.28
CA LEU A 26 -6.39 17.55 -6.57
C LEU A 26 -5.38 16.55 -7.12
N LEU A 27 -4.51 16.96 -8.03
CA LEU A 27 -3.47 16.07 -8.58
C LEU A 27 -2.52 15.58 -7.48
N LYS A 28 -2.09 16.49 -6.59
CA LYS A 28 -1.26 16.14 -5.43
C LYS A 28 -1.98 15.18 -4.49
N GLN A 29 -3.26 15.43 -4.22
CA GLN A 29 -4.07 14.56 -3.38
C GLN A 29 -4.24 13.16 -4.00
N GLN A 30 -4.53 13.09 -5.31
CA GLN A 30 -4.65 11.83 -6.03
C GLN A 30 -3.36 11.02 -6.01
N TRP A 31 -2.22 11.69 -6.18
CA TRP A 31 -0.91 11.06 -6.09
C TRP A 31 -0.68 10.41 -4.72
N ILE A 32 -0.89 11.17 -3.64
CA ILE A 32 -0.74 10.65 -2.26
C ILE A 32 -1.71 9.50 -1.98
N SER A 33 -2.96 9.61 -2.44
CA SER A 33 -3.98 8.57 -2.31
C SER A 33 -3.53 7.26 -2.97
N ASN A 34 -3.09 7.33 -4.23
CA ASN A 34 -2.62 6.18 -4.98
C ASN A 34 -1.41 5.50 -4.32
N GLN A 35 -0.49 6.30 -3.76
CA GLN A 35 0.66 5.75 -3.03
C GLN A 35 0.22 4.95 -1.79
N ARG A 36 -0.68 5.51 -0.97
CA ARG A 36 -1.20 4.82 0.21
C ARG A 36 -1.98 3.58 -0.17
N PHE A 37 -2.79 3.66 -1.23
CA PHE A 37 -3.53 2.53 -1.75
C PHE A 37 -2.60 1.38 -2.15
N ASN A 38 -1.52 1.67 -2.89
CA ASN A 38 -0.57 0.65 -3.32
C ASN A 38 0.12 -0.03 -2.11
N GLN A 39 0.47 0.76 -1.09
CA GLN A 39 1.04 0.21 0.15
C GLN A 39 0.07 -0.74 0.86
N ILE A 40 -1.19 -0.33 1.04
CA ILE A 40 -2.22 -1.16 1.67
C ILE A 40 -2.47 -2.40 0.81
N HIS A 41 -2.56 -2.26 -0.51
CA HIS A 41 -2.77 -3.36 -1.43
C HIS A 41 -1.69 -4.44 -1.29
N LEU A 42 -0.41 -4.05 -1.26
CA LEU A 42 0.70 -4.99 -1.04
C LEU A 42 0.64 -5.64 0.34
N GLN A 43 0.29 -4.89 1.39
CA GLN A 43 0.14 -5.43 2.74
C GLN A 43 -1.02 -6.45 2.81
N THR A 44 -2.16 -6.16 2.20
CA THR A 44 -3.30 -7.07 2.14
C THR A 44 -2.94 -8.34 1.34
N GLN A 45 -2.24 -8.22 0.22
CA GLN A 45 -1.74 -9.37 -0.52
C GLN A 45 -0.78 -10.22 0.32
N ALA A 46 0.15 -9.58 1.04
CA ALA A 46 1.08 -10.29 1.91
C ALA A 46 0.34 -11.04 3.03
N LEU A 47 -0.69 -10.43 3.61
CA LEU A 47 -1.50 -11.04 4.66
C LEU A 47 -2.31 -12.24 4.13
N MET A 48 -2.99 -12.09 2.99
CA MET A 48 -3.70 -13.20 2.34
C MET A 48 -2.77 -14.36 2.01
N GLN A 49 -1.57 -14.07 1.54
CA GLN A 49 -0.57 -15.09 1.25
C GLN A 49 -0.03 -15.77 2.51
N LEU A 50 0.16 -15.02 3.60
CA LEU A 50 0.55 -15.58 4.89
C LEU A 50 -0.56 -16.47 5.47
N ASP A 51 -1.83 -16.08 5.32
CA ASP A 51 -2.99 -16.88 5.72
C ASP A 51 -3.09 -18.17 4.90
N SER A 52 -2.97 -18.08 3.58
CA SER A 52 -2.97 -19.27 2.72
C SER A 52 -1.80 -20.21 3.02
N ALA A 53 -0.59 -19.67 3.22
CA ALA A 53 0.57 -20.47 3.62
C ALA A 53 0.41 -21.10 5.00
N SER A 54 -0.25 -20.41 5.93
CA SER A 54 -0.63 -20.95 7.24
C SER A 54 -1.56 -22.15 7.10
N GLU A 55 -2.59 -22.04 6.28
CA GLU A 55 -3.55 -23.11 6.03
C GLU A 55 -2.89 -24.32 5.37
N GLN A 56 -2.04 -24.11 4.35
CA GLN A 56 -1.25 -25.17 3.73
C GLN A 56 -0.37 -25.89 4.75
N MET A 57 0.29 -25.12 5.63
CA MET A 57 1.12 -25.70 6.69
C MET A 57 0.31 -26.55 7.68
N MET A 58 -0.89 -26.10 8.06
CA MET A 58 -1.81 -26.88 8.91
C MET A 58 -2.35 -28.12 8.20
N ALA A 59 -2.55 -28.06 6.89
CA ALA A 59 -2.97 -29.19 6.06
C ALA A 59 -1.84 -30.19 5.75
N GLY A 60 -0.60 -29.89 6.17
CA GLY A 60 0.57 -30.70 5.84
C GLY A 60 1.04 -30.57 4.39
N GLU A 61 0.54 -29.57 3.67
CA GLU A 61 0.94 -29.25 2.31
C GLU A 61 2.19 -28.38 2.28
N LYS A 62 2.94 -28.47 1.17
CA LYS A 62 4.12 -27.63 0.97
C LYS A 62 3.68 -26.19 0.74
N ILE A 63 4.27 -25.25 1.46
CA ILE A 63 4.07 -23.82 1.25
C ILE A 63 4.63 -23.44 -0.13
N LEU A 64 3.76 -23.11 -1.07
CA LEU A 64 4.16 -22.58 -2.38
C LEU A 64 3.87 -21.07 -2.44
N PRO A 65 4.89 -20.22 -2.65
CA PRO A 65 4.66 -18.80 -2.85
C PRO A 65 3.94 -18.58 -4.19
N THR A 66 2.72 -18.06 -4.14
CA THR A 66 1.94 -17.71 -5.34
C THR A 66 2.53 -16.52 -6.08
N ASP A 67 3.29 -15.65 -5.40
CA ASP A 67 3.92 -14.47 -6.00
C ASP A 67 5.37 -14.31 -5.54
N LYS A 68 6.28 -14.11 -6.51
CA LYS A 68 7.73 -13.99 -6.32
C LYS A 68 8.14 -12.73 -5.55
N ARG A 69 7.25 -11.74 -5.43
CA ARG A 69 7.48 -10.50 -4.67
C ARG A 69 7.54 -10.73 -3.17
N PHE A 70 7.00 -11.85 -2.69
CA PHE A 70 6.99 -12.19 -1.28
C PHE A 70 7.99 -13.29 -0.97
N LYS A 71 8.80 -13.08 0.08
CA LYS A 71 9.75 -14.07 0.58
C LYS A 71 9.23 -14.67 1.87
N PHE A 72 9.07 -15.98 1.89
CA PHE A 72 8.64 -16.72 3.08
C PHE A 72 9.85 -17.27 3.83
N ILE A 73 9.82 -17.12 5.15
CA ILE A 73 10.80 -17.68 6.06
C ILE A 73 10.03 -18.39 7.16
N GLN A 74 10.13 -19.71 7.17
CA GLN A 74 9.67 -20.55 8.27
C GLN A 74 10.83 -20.81 9.23
N ARG A 75 10.61 -20.64 10.52
CA ARG A 75 11.56 -20.99 11.57
C ARG A 75 10.85 -21.85 12.61
N ALA A 76 11.36 -23.05 12.85
CA ALA A 76 11.00 -23.83 14.02
C ALA A 76 11.72 -23.24 15.25
N CYS A 77 10.94 -22.84 16.24
CA CYS A 77 11.37 -22.47 17.58
C CYS A 77 11.03 -23.63 18.54
N ALA A 78 11.64 -23.65 19.72
CA ALA A 78 11.59 -24.79 20.65
C ALA A 78 10.18 -25.37 20.90
N HIS A 79 9.13 -24.53 20.97
CA HIS A 79 7.73 -24.94 21.16
C HIS A 79 6.77 -24.23 20.19
N SER A 80 7.31 -23.59 19.16
CA SER A 80 6.48 -22.83 18.23
C SER A 80 7.04 -22.84 16.82
N ILE A 81 6.15 -22.77 15.84
CA ILE A 81 6.53 -22.53 14.46
C ILE A 81 6.28 -21.07 14.17
N ARG A 82 7.27 -20.34 13.66
CA ARG A 82 7.14 -18.95 13.20
C ARG A 82 7.21 -18.91 11.69
N LEU A 83 6.13 -18.51 11.03
CA LEU A 83 6.12 -18.20 9.61
C LEU A 83 6.17 -16.69 9.45
N SER A 84 7.08 -16.22 8.61
CA SER A 84 7.17 -14.80 8.29
C SER A 84 7.25 -14.56 6.80
N ILE A 85 6.59 -13.51 6.35
CA ILE A 85 6.58 -13.05 4.98
C ILE A 85 7.22 -11.67 4.92
N THR A 86 8.11 -11.46 3.94
CA THR A 86 8.85 -10.20 3.76
C THR A 86 8.70 -9.70 2.33
N TRP A 87 8.52 -8.38 2.16
CA TRP A 87 8.44 -7.71 0.85
C TRP A 87 9.08 -6.33 0.89
N ASP A 88 9.35 -5.77 -0.30
CA ASP A 88 9.93 -4.44 -0.42
C ASP A 88 8.86 -3.37 -0.15
N CYS A 89 9.08 -2.53 0.85
CA CYS A 89 8.17 -1.42 1.15
C CYS A 89 8.34 -0.32 0.08
N LEU A 90 7.24 0.14 -0.51
CA LEU A 90 7.21 1.36 -1.31
C LEU A 90 7.13 2.60 -0.41
N ALA A 91 8.13 2.81 0.47
CA ALA A 91 8.14 3.96 1.37
C ALA A 91 8.90 5.14 0.74
N VAL A 92 8.19 6.27 0.54
CA VAL A 92 8.74 7.52 -0.02
C VAL A 92 9.61 8.30 0.99
N HIS A 93 9.62 7.93 2.29
CA HIS A 93 10.30 8.73 3.31
C HIS A 93 10.88 7.94 4.49
N GLN A 94 11.40 6.74 4.26
CA GLN A 94 12.19 6.05 5.28
C GLN A 94 13.52 5.58 4.68
N GLN A 95 14.59 6.29 5.05
CA GLN A 95 16.00 5.93 4.85
C GLN A 95 16.41 4.57 5.45
N HIS A 96 15.46 3.84 6.04
CA HIS A 96 15.71 2.53 6.61
C HIS A 96 15.30 1.46 5.60
N LYS A 97 16.32 0.78 5.08
CA LYS A 97 16.33 -0.39 4.20
C LYS A 97 15.71 -1.64 4.86
N HIS A 98 14.65 -1.47 5.65
CA HIS A 98 13.95 -2.56 6.33
C HIS A 98 12.76 -2.97 5.45
N GLY A 99 12.88 -4.14 4.83
CA GLY A 99 11.76 -4.78 4.16
C GLY A 99 10.56 -4.91 5.10
N CYS A 100 9.36 -4.74 4.58
CA CYS A 100 8.12 -4.88 5.30
C CYS A 100 7.97 -6.36 5.68
N ARG A 101 7.63 -6.64 6.94
CA ARG A 101 7.56 -8.00 7.46
C ARG A 101 6.27 -8.23 8.24
N LEU A 102 5.60 -9.34 7.96
CA LEU A 102 4.55 -9.90 8.81
C LEU A 102 5.00 -11.25 9.32
N GLN A 103 4.59 -11.61 10.53
CA GLN A 103 4.89 -12.89 11.13
C GLN A 103 3.68 -13.42 11.89
N ARG A 104 3.52 -14.74 11.86
CA ARG A 104 2.56 -15.48 12.66
C ARG A 104 3.29 -16.62 13.36
N GLU A 105 2.91 -16.87 14.61
CA GLU A 105 3.46 -17.92 15.45
C GLU A 105 2.36 -18.88 15.86
N TRP A 106 2.66 -20.18 15.81
CA TRP A 106 1.80 -21.24 16.32
C TRP A 106 2.55 -21.98 17.41
N ILE A 107 1.90 -22.24 18.54
CA ILE A 107 2.46 -23.07 19.61
C ILE A 107 2.14 -24.52 19.26
N THR A 108 3.16 -25.36 19.14
CA THR A 108 2.99 -26.81 18.97
C THR A 108 2.97 -27.44 20.35
N GLY A 109 1.79 -27.93 20.76
CA GLY A 109 1.58 -28.64 22.03
C GLY A 109 1.99 -30.10 21.97
#